data_AF-A0A5C8HSC5-F1
#
_entry.id   AF-A0A5C8HSC5-F1
#
_cell.length_a   1.000
_cell.length_b   1.000
_cell.length_c   1.000
_cell.angle_alpha   90.00
_cell.angle_beta   90.00
_cell.angle_gamma   90.00
#
_symmetry.space_group_name_H-M   'P 1'
#
loop_
_entity.id
_entity.type
_entity.pdbx_description
1 polymer ?
#
loop_
_entity_poly.entity_id
_entity_poly.type
_entity_poly.pdbx_seq_one_letter_code
_entity_poly.pdbx_strand_id
1 'polypeptide(L)'
;MSVLTILGLVVASIVTATTGVVVSSRSSAQSRAAADAGIADLASSAQRGTNICRALPWPGQLKSGATLISEYSVKVECGVPHAGKLTMTSTGTASGVSTITRAEYNYSAGSSGHGADMVFFSDTTFTAEVLTGMASGNLMSIVIPSGGFDCHVHTPANVITSGDVKTRSACVIDGSVRAGGSVEMTATANVIKGSVKASATSPYNIQGRILGDIELGGPVGFGWNGFTYPGNVAVRGDINLASASIGGTLKIPAANRISYDGWVNIASPTTASARIAGGISWQPVDVPVASTFDPWFDYTYALSDWYPYGGAYFAVKTLAPSGNGPWTCNRFMANNPSTSQAAGWREVGDLTSPTIVDARACGALSTNNGSTPNVALRADVLFLAKSVNLTTVTFSSATATRQNVWFVVEDGAPTGSGKNVPSCTNGAGSIELNSADMSAVNAMVYTPCTIAVQGNSKWHGAFYGGAFSYGGGMTFVGDAIALPGMPASATMPGAGAPSTFSLGALVSLGDTN
;
A
#
# COMPACT_ATOMS: atom_id res chain seq x y z
N MET A 1 63.83 -4.16 51.84
CA MET A 1 62.97 -4.70 50.76
C MET A 1 61.47 -4.60 51.05
N SER A 2 61.04 -4.43 52.30
CA SER A 2 59.62 -4.42 52.70
C SER A 2 58.84 -3.14 52.33
N VAL A 3 59.52 -2.00 52.19
CA VAL A 3 58.87 -0.70 51.90
C VAL A 3 58.51 -0.56 50.41
N LEU A 4 59.31 -1.15 49.51
CA LEU A 4 59.06 -1.13 48.05
C LEU A 4 57.91 -2.07 47.65
N THR A 5 57.72 -3.19 48.35
CA THR A 5 56.60 -4.12 48.11
C THR A 5 55.26 -3.56 48.58
N ILE A 6 55.24 -2.76 49.65
CA ILE A 6 54.01 -2.12 50.16
C ILE A 6 53.56 -0.99 49.22
N LEU A 7 54.49 -0.17 48.73
CA LEU A 7 54.19 0.89 47.74
C LEU A 7 53.68 0.31 46.40
N GLY A 8 54.24 -0.81 45.94
CA GLY A 8 53.78 -1.48 44.72
C GLY A 8 52.35 -2.03 44.82
N LEU A 9 51.97 -2.60 45.96
CA LEU A 9 50.62 -3.13 46.21
C LEU A 9 49.56 -2.03 46.31
N VAL A 10 49.91 -0.89 46.92
CA VAL A 10 49.00 0.27 47.03
C VAL A 10 48.77 0.91 45.67
N VAL A 11 49.82 1.12 44.86
CA VAL A 11 49.68 1.68 43.51
C VAL A 11 48.92 0.73 42.59
N ALA A 12 49.19 -0.58 42.64
CA ALA A 12 48.45 -1.58 41.88
C ALA A 12 46.96 -1.55 42.27
N SER A 13 46.64 -1.48 43.57
CA SER A 13 45.25 -1.43 44.05
C SER A 13 44.49 -0.19 43.58
N ILE A 14 45.14 0.98 43.57
CA ILE A 14 44.57 2.24 43.10
C ILE A 14 44.36 2.19 41.58
N VAL A 15 45.30 1.62 40.82
CA VAL A 15 45.17 1.44 39.37
C VAL A 15 44.06 0.44 39.05
N THR A 16 43.94 -0.69 39.75
CA THR A 16 42.81 -1.62 39.56
C THR A 16 41.47 -1.03 39.99
N ALA A 17 41.44 -0.20 41.04
CA ALA A 17 40.21 0.47 41.47
C ALA A 17 39.78 1.55 40.47
N THR A 18 40.71 2.38 39.99
CA THR A 18 40.40 3.43 38.99
C THR A 18 40.09 2.85 37.62
N THR A 19 40.83 1.84 37.15
CA THR A 19 40.49 1.12 35.91
C THR A 19 39.18 0.34 36.06
N GLY A 20 38.91 -0.25 37.22
CA GLY A 20 37.62 -0.88 37.54
C GLY A 20 36.46 0.12 37.49
N VAL A 21 36.62 1.32 38.05
CA VAL A 21 35.61 2.39 38.01
C VAL A 21 35.42 2.93 36.58
N VAL A 22 36.48 3.07 35.79
CA VAL A 22 36.40 3.54 34.38
C VAL A 22 35.81 2.47 33.46
N VAL A 23 36.13 1.18 33.66
CA VAL A 23 35.53 0.07 32.93
C VAL A 23 34.08 -0.13 33.33
N SER A 24 33.75 0.02 34.63
CA SER A 24 32.38 -0.01 35.15
C SER A 24 31.55 1.16 34.62
N SER A 25 32.10 2.38 34.57
CA SER A 25 31.39 3.54 34.00
C SER A 25 31.18 3.41 32.49
N ARG A 26 32.18 2.88 31.76
CA ARG A 26 32.07 2.62 30.32
C ARG A 26 31.04 1.53 30.01
N SER A 27 31.10 0.40 30.70
CA SER A 27 30.13 -0.70 30.51
C SER A 27 28.71 -0.27 30.90
N SER A 28 28.57 0.54 31.96
CA SER A 28 27.28 1.13 32.33
C SER A 28 26.74 2.07 31.25
N ALA A 29 27.57 2.98 30.72
CA ALA A 29 27.17 3.87 29.63
C ALA A 29 26.84 3.11 28.33
N GLN A 30 27.60 2.05 28.01
CA GLN A 30 27.34 1.21 26.84
C GLN A 30 26.08 0.36 26.98
N SER A 31 25.79 -0.16 28.19
CA SER A 31 24.56 -0.91 28.46
C SER A 31 23.31 -0.01 28.38
N ARG A 32 23.39 1.24 28.88
CA ARG A 32 22.35 2.28 28.71
C ARG A 32 22.11 2.60 27.24
N ALA A 33 23.18 2.91 26.50
CA ALA A 33 23.08 3.22 25.07
C ALA A 33 22.49 2.06 24.26
N ALA A 34 22.77 0.81 24.66
CA ALA A 34 22.16 -0.37 24.05
C ALA A 34 20.66 -0.49 24.37
N ALA A 35 20.27 -0.21 25.61
CA ALA A 35 18.86 -0.21 26.02
C ALA A 35 18.07 0.86 25.25
N ASP A 36 18.58 2.08 25.16
CA ASP A 36 17.98 3.18 24.39
C ASP A 36 17.89 2.86 22.90
N ALA A 37 18.94 2.25 22.33
CA ALA A 37 18.94 1.82 20.94
C ALA A 37 17.85 0.77 20.66
N GLY A 38 17.59 -0.15 21.59
CA GLY A 38 16.50 -1.12 21.46
C GLY A 38 15.12 -0.47 21.45
N ILE A 39 14.89 0.53 22.32
CA ILE A 39 13.63 1.31 22.31
C ILE A 39 13.50 2.07 20.99
N ALA A 40 14.56 2.73 20.51
CA ALA A 40 14.54 3.48 19.26
C ALA A 40 14.29 2.57 18.05
N ASP A 41 14.93 1.40 17.97
CA ASP A 41 14.74 0.44 16.89
C ASP A 41 13.28 -0.05 16.83
N LEU A 42 12.73 -0.47 17.97
CA LEU A 42 11.36 -0.96 18.05
C LEU A 42 10.33 0.16 17.82
N ALA A 43 10.54 1.36 18.39
CA ALA A 43 9.68 2.51 18.16
C ALA A 43 9.66 2.91 16.69
N SER A 44 10.82 2.86 16.02
CA SER A 44 10.91 3.12 14.59
C SER A 44 10.16 2.06 13.77
N SER A 45 10.26 0.78 14.16
CA SER A 45 9.52 -0.33 13.52
C SER A 45 8.00 -0.19 13.70
N ALA A 46 7.56 0.25 14.88
CA ALA A 46 6.15 0.52 15.17
C ALA A 46 5.61 1.77 14.45
N GLN A 47 6.42 2.82 14.31
CA GLN A 47 6.09 3.99 13.48
C GLN A 47 5.97 3.63 12.00
N ARG A 48 6.72 2.62 11.55
CA ARG A 48 6.59 1.98 10.23
C ARG A 48 5.48 0.92 10.19
N GLY A 49 4.49 0.98 11.07
CA GLY A 49 3.28 0.15 11.02
C GLY A 49 3.47 -1.33 11.41
N THR A 50 4.64 -1.72 11.93
CA THR A 50 4.87 -3.10 12.37
C THR A 50 4.00 -3.45 13.58
N ASN A 51 3.36 -4.63 13.58
CA ASN A 51 2.66 -5.15 14.75
C ASN A 51 3.66 -5.65 15.80
N ILE A 52 4.19 -4.72 16.57
CA ILE A 52 5.12 -4.97 17.67
C ILE A 52 4.48 -5.68 18.88
N CYS A 53 3.15 -5.84 18.90
CA CYS A 53 2.44 -6.60 19.95
C CYS A 53 2.48 -8.12 19.74
N ARG A 54 2.94 -8.59 18.57
CA ARG A 54 3.06 -10.02 18.24
C ARG A 54 4.50 -10.52 18.11
N ALA A 55 5.47 -9.63 18.07
CA ALA A 55 6.88 -9.97 17.91
C ALA A 55 7.59 -9.92 19.27
N LEU A 56 7.69 -11.06 19.96
CA LEU A 56 8.42 -11.17 21.23
C LEU A 56 9.22 -12.47 21.33
N PRO A 57 10.47 -12.42 21.82
CA PRO A 57 11.27 -11.22 22.12
C PRO A 57 11.81 -10.53 20.84
N TRP A 58 12.13 -9.23 20.91
CA TRP A 58 12.77 -8.48 19.82
C TRP A 58 14.28 -8.30 20.11
N PRO A 59 15.14 -9.23 19.66
CA PRO A 59 16.58 -9.15 19.88
C PRO A 59 17.26 -8.25 18.85
N GLY A 60 18.33 -7.55 19.28
CA GLY A 60 19.21 -6.83 18.37
C GLY A 60 20.63 -6.67 18.90
N GLN A 61 21.56 -6.35 18.01
CA GLN A 61 22.99 -6.24 18.30
C GLN A 61 23.55 -4.90 17.83
N LEU A 62 24.37 -4.25 18.66
CA LEU A 62 25.16 -3.08 18.28
C LEU A 62 26.60 -3.50 17.97
N LYS A 63 27.04 -3.18 16.74
CA LYS A 63 28.38 -3.50 16.23
C LYS A 63 29.12 -2.22 15.85
N SER A 64 30.44 -2.21 16.08
CA SER A 64 31.35 -1.27 15.40
C SER A 64 32.33 -2.10 14.57
N GLY A 65 32.20 -2.02 13.24
CA GLY A 65 32.87 -2.95 12.34
C GLY A 65 32.41 -4.39 12.58
N ALA A 66 33.36 -5.33 12.69
CA ALA A 66 33.08 -6.75 12.95
C ALA A 66 32.95 -7.10 14.44
N THR A 67 33.15 -6.14 15.34
CA THR A 67 33.21 -6.40 16.79
C THR A 67 31.87 -6.08 17.46
N LEU A 68 31.34 -7.05 18.20
CA LEU A 68 30.19 -6.89 19.09
C LEU A 68 30.56 -5.98 20.27
N ILE A 69 29.83 -4.89 20.45
CA ILE A 69 30.07 -3.92 21.54
C ILE A 69 29.02 -4.08 22.63
N SER A 70 27.76 -4.30 22.25
CA SER A 70 26.63 -4.48 23.17
C SER A 70 25.45 -5.14 22.47
N GLU A 71 24.56 -5.72 23.26
CA GLU A 71 23.33 -6.37 22.79
C GLU A 71 22.13 -5.74 23.49
N TYR A 72 20.96 -5.86 22.87
CA TYR A 72 19.71 -5.50 23.54
C TYR A 72 18.61 -6.53 23.26
N SER A 73 17.67 -6.62 24.18
CA SER A 73 16.44 -7.38 24.03
C SER A 73 15.27 -6.52 24.48
N VAL A 74 14.27 -6.35 23.62
CA VAL A 74 13.07 -5.57 23.94
C VAL A 74 11.89 -6.50 24.18
N LYS A 75 11.21 -6.26 25.31
CA LYS A 75 9.90 -6.82 25.64
C LYS A 75 8.83 -5.75 25.45
N VAL A 76 7.68 -6.15 24.90
CA VAL A 76 6.56 -5.28 24.58
C VAL A 76 5.33 -5.76 25.33
N GLU A 77 4.65 -4.85 26.00
CA GLU A 77 3.38 -5.11 26.66
C GLU A 77 2.33 -4.16 26.08
N CYS A 78 1.29 -4.74 25.48
CA CYS A 78 0.20 -4.00 24.85
C CYS A 78 -1.05 -4.05 25.71
N GLY A 79 -1.63 -2.90 26.04
CA GLY A 79 -2.93 -2.86 26.72
C GLY A 79 -4.02 -3.52 25.89
N VAL A 80 -4.91 -4.30 26.51
CA VAL A 80 -6.03 -4.95 25.81
C VAL A 80 -7.22 -3.99 25.64
N PRO A 81 -7.95 -4.05 24.50
CA PRO A 81 -7.65 -4.78 23.27
C PRO A 81 -6.85 -3.87 22.30
N HIS A 82 -5.54 -3.88 22.45
CA HIS A 82 -4.53 -3.16 21.64
C HIS A 82 -4.72 -1.64 21.48
N ALA A 83 -5.48 -0.99 22.36
CA ALA A 83 -5.69 0.46 22.34
C ALA A 83 -5.40 1.08 23.71
N GLY A 84 -4.76 2.24 23.72
CA GLY A 84 -4.46 3.03 24.91
C GLY A 84 -2.95 3.23 25.08
N LYS A 85 -2.26 2.22 25.61
CA LYS A 85 -0.83 2.31 25.93
C LYS A 85 -0.05 1.08 25.52
N LEU A 86 1.18 1.34 25.12
CA LEU A 86 2.20 0.35 24.81
C LEU A 86 3.40 0.60 25.71
N THR A 87 3.88 -0.44 26.38
CA THR A 87 5.10 -0.39 27.18
C THR A 87 6.20 -1.18 26.50
N MET A 88 7.31 -0.52 26.20
CA MET A 88 8.55 -1.14 25.74
C MET A 88 9.52 -1.22 26.92
N THR A 89 10.05 -2.41 27.18
CA THR A 89 11.10 -2.64 28.19
C THR A 89 12.32 -3.20 27.48
N SER A 90 13.35 -2.39 27.32
CA SER A 90 14.60 -2.76 26.66
C SER A 90 15.66 -3.07 27.70
N THR A 91 16.26 -4.25 27.59
CA THR A 91 17.43 -4.63 28.40
C THR A 91 18.66 -4.56 27.51
N GLY A 92 19.54 -3.59 27.76
CA GLY A 92 20.83 -3.46 27.10
C GLY A 92 21.93 -4.10 27.93
N THR A 93 22.77 -4.93 27.31
CA THR A 93 23.88 -5.63 27.97
C THR A 93 25.21 -5.27 27.32
N ALA A 94 26.19 -4.86 28.13
CA ALA A 94 27.56 -4.58 27.69
C ALA A 94 28.55 -5.11 28.73
N SER A 95 29.46 -5.99 28.30
CA SER A 95 30.54 -6.54 29.16
C SER A 95 30.05 -7.08 30.51
N GLY A 96 28.88 -7.75 30.54
CA GLY A 96 28.29 -8.33 31.77
C GLY A 96 27.47 -7.36 32.62
N VAL A 97 27.43 -6.06 32.28
CA VAL A 97 26.54 -5.07 32.92
C VAL A 97 25.26 -4.94 32.10
N SER A 98 24.11 -4.97 32.77
CA SER A 98 22.80 -4.78 32.16
C SER A 98 22.15 -3.49 32.64
N THR A 99 21.56 -2.72 31.72
CA THR A 99 20.63 -1.63 32.06
C THR A 99 19.26 -1.94 31.46
N ILE A 100 18.21 -1.70 32.24
CA ILE A 100 16.82 -1.85 31.80
C ILE A 100 16.22 -0.45 31.66
N THR A 101 15.77 -0.12 30.46
CA THR A 101 15.08 1.13 30.16
C THR A 101 13.65 0.82 29.75
N ARG A 102 12.70 1.59 30.28
CA ARG A 102 11.27 1.46 30.01
C ARG A 102 10.76 2.72 29.33
N ALA A 103 10.05 2.55 28.22
CA ALA A 103 9.32 3.60 27.52
C ALA A 103 7.83 3.25 27.42
N GLU A 104 6.97 4.24 27.63
CA GLU A 104 5.54 4.12 27.38
C GLU A 104 5.13 5.04 26.24
N TYR A 105 4.37 4.52 25.29
CA TYR A 105 3.80 5.26 24.18
C TYR A 105 2.29 5.18 24.21
N ASN A 106 1.63 6.24 23.73
CA ASN A 106 0.24 6.10 23.30
C ASN A 106 0.19 5.10 22.14
N TYR A 107 -0.80 4.22 22.11
CA TYR A 107 -0.89 3.18 21.08
C TYR A 107 -2.33 3.03 20.64
N SER A 108 -2.56 3.05 19.34
CA SER A 108 -3.87 2.75 18.79
C SER A 108 -3.76 1.57 17.83
N ALA A 109 -4.51 0.50 18.13
CA ALA A 109 -4.87 -0.49 17.14
C ALA A 109 -5.98 0.12 16.27
N GLY A 110 -5.58 0.72 15.17
CA GLY A 110 -6.46 1.01 14.05
C GLY A 110 -6.74 -0.23 13.19
N SER A 111 -6.97 0.04 11.89
CA SER A 111 -7.24 -0.83 10.73
C SER A 111 -6.14 -1.14 9.64
N SER A 112 -5.60 -2.37 9.41
CA SER A 112 -4.39 -2.79 8.66
C SER A 112 -4.96 -3.07 7.33
N GLY A 113 -5.31 -2.00 6.65
CA GLY A 113 -5.61 -2.08 5.25
C GLY A 113 -4.56 -2.96 4.61
N HIS A 114 -4.96 -4.16 4.22
CA HIS A 114 -4.96 -4.45 2.81
C HIS A 114 -5.15 -3.13 2.07
N GLY A 115 -4.03 -2.57 1.61
CA GLY A 115 -4.09 -1.48 0.65
C GLY A 115 -5.01 -1.91 -0.49
N ALA A 116 -5.59 -0.93 -1.18
CA ALA A 116 -6.38 -1.22 -2.36
C ALA A 116 -5.60 -2.16 -3.29
N ASP A 117 -6.31 -3.08 -3.94
CA ASP A 117 -5.68 -4.01 -4.89
C ASP A 117 -4.96 -3.24 -5.99
N MET A 118 -5.44 -2.04 -6.32
CA MET A 118 -4.76 -1.10 -7.20
C MET A 118 -4.76 0.31 -6.63
N VAL A 119 -3.58 0.92 -6.58
CA VAL A 119 -3.39 2.35 -6.29
C VAL A 119 -2.58 3.01 -7.40
N PHE A 120 -3.12 4.09 -7.98
CA PHE A 120 -2.45 4.87 -9.02
C PHE A 120 -2.53 6.38 -8.76
N PHE A 121 -1.41 7.10 -8.92
CA PHE A 121 -1.33 8.56 -8.72
C PHE A 121 -1.46 9.35 -10.03
N SER A 122 -2.09 8.74 -11.04
CA SER A 122 -2.42 9.35 -12.33
C SER A 122 -3.82 8.96 -12.81
N ASP A 123 -4.28 9.64 -13.86
CA ASP A 123 -5.43 9.18 -14.65
C ASP A 123 -5.23 7.71 -15.05
N THR A 124 -6.29 6.92 -14.88
CA THR A 124 -6.28 5.48 -15.13
C THR A 124 -7.47 5.12 -16.01
N THR A 125 -7.22 4.32 -17.05
CA THR A 125 -8.29 3.86 -17.95
C THR A 125 -8.26 2.35 -18.09
N PHE A 126 -9.43 1.72 -17.95
CA PHE A 126 -9.61 0.29 -18.20
C PHE A 126 -10.41 0.07 -19.48
N THR A 127 -9.79 -0.62 -20.43
CA THR A 127 -10.38 -1.05 -21.71
C THR A 127 -10.51 -2.57 -21.76
N ALA A 128 -10.93 -3.12 -22.90
CA ALA A 128 -10.96 -4.58 -23.14
C ALA A 128 -9.59 -5.25 -22.95
N GLU A 129 -8.51 -4.46 -22.93
CA GLU A 129 -7.15 -4.91 -22.67
C GLU A 129 -6.86 -5.09 -21.16
N VAL A 130 -7.73 -4.64 -20.27
CA VAL A 130 -7.56 -4.80 -18.82
C VAL A 130 -8.77 -5.56 -18.28
N LEU A 131 -8.66 -6.88 -18.29
CA LEU A 131 -9.64 -7.76 -17.68
C LEU A 131 -9.36 -7.87 -16.20
N THR A 132 -10.40 -7.77 -15.39
CA THR A 132 -10.27 -7.80 -13.94
C THR A 132 -11.21 -8.84 -13.33
N GLY A 133 -10.77 -9.49 -12.26
CA GLY A 133 -11.47 -10.60 -11.62
C GLY A 133 -11.34 -10.57 -10.10
N MET A 134 -12.16 -11.36 -9.43
CA MET A 134 -12.21 -11.43 -7.97
C MET A 134 -11.46 -12.67 -7.46
N ALA A 135 -10.46 -12.53 -6.60
CA ALA A 135 -10.05 -13.63 -5.73
C ALA A 135 -11.12 -13.76 -4.64
N SER A 136 -11.62 -14.95 -4.35
CA SER A 136 -12.56 -15.21 -3.24
C SER A 136 -13.98 -14.62 -3.32
N GLY A 137 -14.40 -14.06 -4.46
CA GLY A 137 -15.75 -13.49 -4.63
C GLY A 137 -15.96 -12.14 -3.94
N ASN A 138 -14.90 -11.54 -3.41
CA ASN A 138 -14.90 -10.17 -2.90
C ASN A 138 -14.59 -9.19 -4.03
N LEU A 139 -15.25 -8.03 -4.00
CA LEU A 139 -14.93 -6.93 -4.92
C LEU A 139 -13.53 -6.40 -4.63
N MET A 140 -12.80 -6.10 -5.69
CA MET A 140 -11.52 -5.40 -5.55
C MET A 140 -11.73 -3.96 -5.06
N SER A 141 -10.66 -3.31 -4.65
CA SER A 141 -10.61 -1.87 -4.45
C SER A 141 -9.63 -1.22 -5.40
N ILE A 142 -10.08 -0.17 -6.09
CA ILE A 142 -9.26 0.68 -6.95
C ILE A 142 -9.26 2.08 -6.32
N VAL A 143 -8.06 2.60 -6.03
CA VAL A 143 -7.86 3.90 -5.40
C VAL A 143 -6.98 4.77 -6.29
N ILE A 144 -7.46 5.95 -6.64
CA ILE A 144 -6.73 6.91 -7.48
C ILE A 144 -6.61 8.23 -6.72
N PRO A 145 -5.55 8.41 -5.90
CA PRO A 145 -5.38 9.61 -5.08
C PRO A 145 -5.17 10.89 -5.90
N SER A 146 -4.68 10.76 -7.12
CA SER A 146 -4.43 11.86 -8.05
C SER A 146 -4.84 11.43 -9.46
N GLY A 147 -5.82 12.11 -10.06
CA GLY A 147 -6.33 11.79 -11.40
C GLY A 147 -7.76 11.25 -11.38
N GLY A 148 -8.27 10.87 -12.55
CA GLY A 148 -9.60 10.29 -12.76
C GLY A 148 -9.57 8.81 -13.16
N PHE A 149 -10.76 8.20 -13.20
CA PHE A 149 -10.97 6.83 -13.67
C PHE A 149 -11.83 6.83 -14.93
N ASP A 150 -11.37 6.22 -16.02
CA ASP A 150 -12.16 6.01 -17.24
C ASP A 150 -12.38 4.50 -17.48
N CYS A 151 -13.63 4.05 -17.35
CA CYS A 151 -14.01 2.66 -17.44
C CYS A 151 -14.74 2.36 -18.75
N HIS A 152 -14.26 1.37 -19.49
CA HIS A 152 -14.86 0.89 -20.75
C HIS A 152 -15.27 -0.58 -20.69
N VAL A 153 -15.11 -1.23 -19.54
CA VAL A 153 -15.28 -2.68 -19.37
C VAL A 153 -15.89 -3.06 -18.03
N HIS A 154 -16.23 -4.34 -17.88
CA HIS A 154 -16.62 -4.89 -16.59
C HIS A 154 -15.44 -4.87 -15.61
N THR A 155 -15.66 -4.24 -14.45
CA THR A 155 -14.71 -4.04 -13.38
C THR A 155 -15.36 -4.45 -12.05
N PRO A 156 -15.06 -5.63 -11.48
CA PRO A 156 -15.65 -6.08 -10.23
C PRO A 156 -14.95 -5.43 -9.02
N ALA A 157 -15.08 -4.11 -8.89
CA ALA A 157 -14.39 -3.32 -7.88
C ALA A 157 -15.25 -2.21 -7.28
N ASN A 158 -14.87 -1.78 -6.08
CA ASN A 158 -15.16 -0.45 -5.56
C ASN A 158 -14.11 0.53 -6.11
N VAL A 159 -14.56 1.73 -6.49
CA VAL A 159 -13.68 2.75 -7.08
C VAL A 159 -13.72 4.01 -6.23
N ILE A 160 -12.54 4.49 -5.83
CA ILE A 160 -12.37 5.77 -5.15
C ILE A 160 -11.34 6.58 -5.92
N THR A 161 -11.69 7.81 -6.29
CA THR A 161 -10.78 8.69 -7.02
C THR A 161 -10.90 10.13 -6.55
N SER A 162 -9.81 10.89 -6.60
CA SER A 162 -9.83 12.34 -6.33
C SER A 162 -10.40 13.15 -7.49
N GLY A 163 -10.30 12.63 -8.72
CA GLY A 163 -10.81 13.28 -9.92
C GLY A 163 -12.18 12.76 -10.35
N ASP A 164 -12.43 12.83 -11.66
CA ASP A 164 -13.68 12.39 -12.28
C ASP A 164 -13.73 10.86 -12.46
N VAL A 165 -14.95 10.32 -12.50
CA VAL A 165 -15.21 8.96 -13.00
C VAL A 165 -16.01 9.02 -14.28
N LYS A 166 -15.48 8.43 -15.34
CA LYS A 166 -16.13 8.31 -16.64
C LYS A 166 -16.44 6.84 -16.90
N THR A 167 -17.66 6.56 -17.32
CA THR A 167 -18.05 5.23 -17.80
C THR A 167 -18.43 5.35 -19.27
N ARG A 168 -17.90 4.44 -20.09
CA ARG A 168 -18.04 4.38 -21.54
C ARG A 168 -18.30 2.93 -21.97
N SER A 169 -18.78 2.75 -23.20
CA SER A 169 -18.75 1.46 -23.91
C SER A 169 -19.27 0.24 -23.12
N ALA A 170 -20.42 0.38 -22.42
CA ALA A 170 -21.02 -0.67 -21.60
C ALA A 170 -20.18 -1.10 -20.38
N CYS A 171 -19.41 -0.17 -19.81
CA CYS A 171 -18.73 -0.36 -18.54
C CYS A 171 -19.70 -0.81 -17.43
N VAL A 172 -19.28 -1.83 -16.67
CA VAL A 172 -20.02 -2.31 -15.50
C VAL A 172 -19.09 -2.24 -14.29
N ILE A 173 -19.45 -1.46 -13.27
CA ILE A 173 -18.76 -1.44 -11.97
C ILE A 173 -19.64 -2.18 -10.98
N ASP A 174 -19.16 -3.28 -10.42
CA ASP A 174 -19.95 -4.08 -9.49
C ASP A 174 -20.05 -3.47 -8.08
N GLY A 175 -19.07 -2.64 -7.72
CA GLY A 175 -19.05 -1.94 -6.43
C GLY A 175 -19.64 -0.54 -6.46
N SER A 176 -19.33 0.19 -5.41
CA SER A 176 -19.69 1.59 -5.25
C SER A 176 -18.58 2.51 -5.78
N VAL A 177 -18.96 3.75 -6.11
CA VAL A 177 -18.06 4.78 -6.64
C VAL A 177 -18.05 6.00 -5.73
N ARG A 178 -16.84 6.46 -5.37
CA ARG A 178 -16.60 7.78 -4.78
C ARG A 178 -15.67 8.60 -5.66
N ALA A 179 -16.15 9.75 -6.11
CA ALA A 179 -15.38 10.68 -6.93
C ALA A 179 -15.20 12.02 -6.20
N GLY A 180 -13.96 12.52 -6.11
CA GLY A 180 -13.69 13.90 -5.72
C GLY A 180 -14.19 14.90 -6.79
N GLY A 181 -14.19 14.46 -8.05
CA GLY A 181 -14.77 15.17 -9.18
C GLY A 181 -16.23 14.79 -9.46
N SER A 182 -16.55 14.79 -10.75
CA SER A 182 -17.85 14.45 -11.30
C SER A 182 -17.95 12.97 -11.69
N VAL A 183 -19.17 12.50 -11.91
CA VAL A 183 -19.44 11.17 -12.49
C VAL A 183 -20.18 11.37 -13.81
N GLU A 184 -19.59 10.87 -14.90
CA GLU A 184 -20.13 10.92 -16.25
C GLU A 184 -20.41 9.50 -16.75
N MET A 185 -21.66 9.24 -17.14
CA MET A 185 -22.06 8.01 -17.81
C MET A 185 -22.56 8.34 -19.21
N THR A 186 -21.81 7.95 -20.24
CA THR A 186 -22.05 8.36 -21.63
C THR A 186 -22.91 7.38 -22.43
N ALA A 187 -23.30 6.25 -21.86
CA ALA A 187 -24.12 5.25 -22.53
C ALA A 187 -25.14 4.61 -21.58
N THR A 188 -26.30 4.25 -22.12
CA THR A 188 -27.39 3.57 -21.39
C THR A 188 -27.00 2.16 -20.93
N ALA A 189 -26.05 1.52 -21.61
CA ALA A 189 -25.51 0.21 -21.24
C ALA A 189 -24.56 0.25 -20.04
N ASN A 190 -24.12 1.43 -19.61
CA ASN A 190 -23.23 1.55 -18.46
C ASN A 190 -23.99 1.26 -17.15
N VAL A 191 -23.37 0.52 -16.24
CA VAL A 191 -23.99 0.13 -14.97
C VAL A 191 -23.01 0.32 -13.81
N ILE A 192 -23.47 0.95 -12.74
CA ILE A 192 -22.83 0.91 -11.41
C ILE A 192 -23.80 0.19 -10.49
N LYS A 193 -23.41 -0.98 -9.97
CA LYS A 193 -24.30 -1.79 -9.12
C LYS A 193 -24.36 -1.27 -7.68
N GLY A 194 -23.31 -0.59 -7.20
CA GLY A 194 -23.30 0.05 -5.90
C GLY A 194 -23.85 1.47 -5.89
N SER A 195 -23.54 2.19 -4.83
CA SER A 195 -23.90 3.60 -4.64
C SER A 195 -22.86 4.53 -5.28
N VAL A 196 -23.28 5.74 -5.63
CA VAL A 196 -22.43 6.78 -6.19
C VAL A 196 -22.43 7.99 -5.26
N LYS A 197 -21.23 8.47 -4.91
CA LYS A 197 -21.03 9.72 -4.19
C LYS A 197 -19.99 10.57 -4.91
N ALA A 198 -20.32 11.82 -5.23
CA ALA A 198 -19.44 12.68 -6.00
C ALA A 198 -19.50 14.16 -5.57
N SER A 199 -18.35 14.81 -5.44
CA SER A 199 -18.25 16.13 -4.78
C SER A 199 -18.16 17.33 -5.71
N ALA A 200 -18.07 17.14 -7.04
CA ALA A 200 -18.10 18.25 -7.97
C ALA A 200 -19.41 19.07 -7.85
N THR A 201 -19.29 20.39 -8.01
CA THR A 201 -20.42 21.33 -8.07
C THR A 201 -20.87 21.61 -9.52
N SER A 202 -20.10 21.16 -10.50
CA SER A 202 -20.44 21.20 -11.93
C SER A 202 -21.54 20.19 -12.27
N PRO A 203 -22.18 20.33 -13.46
CA PRO A 203 -23.21 19.41 -13.89
C PRO A 203 -22.74 17.96 -14.08
N TYR A 204 -23.56 17.02 -13.63
CA TYR A 204 -23.43 15.58 -13.83
C TYR A 204 -24.28 15.13 -15.03
N ASN A 205 -23.78 14.18 -15.81
CA ASN A 205 -24.52 13.53 -16.91
C ASN A 205 -24.58 12.02 -16.66
N ILE A 206 -25.76 11.52 -16.32
CA ILE A 206 -25.99 10.11 -15.96
C ILE A 206 -26.93 9.48 -16.99
N GLN A 207 -26.38 8.83 -18.01
CA GLN A 207 -27.19 8.10 -19.00
C GLN A 207 -27.38 6.62 -18.66
N GLY A 208 -26.51 6.05 -17.83
CA GLY A 208 -26.55 4.63 -17.43
C GLY A 208 -27.37 4.36 -16.16
N ARG A 209 -27.26 3.13 -15.66
CA ARG A 209 -27.96 2.65 -14.45
C ARG A 209 -27.07 2.73 -13.22
N ILE A 210 -27.60 3.26 -12.12
CA ILE A 210 -27.01 3.17 -10.79
C ILE A 210 -28.02 2.44 -9.92
N LEU A 211 -27.61 1.33 -9.29
CA LEU A 211 -28.53 0.47 -8.53
C LEU A 211 -28.51 0.74 -7.02
N GLY A 212 -27.54 1.51 -6.53
CA GLY A 212 -27.50 2.01 -5.16
C GLY A 212 -28.04 3.43 -5.02
N ASP A 213 -27.66 4.07 -3.92
CA ASP A 213 -27.96 5.48 -3.64
C ASP A 213 -27.08 6.42 -4.47
N ILE A 214 -27.56 7.64 -4.72
CA ILE A 214 -26.87 8.68 -5.49
C ILE A 214 -26.75 9.94 -4.64
N GLU A 215 -25.52 10.42 -4.38
CA GLU A 215 -25.25 11.64 -3.61
C GLU A 215 -24.30 12.56 -4.41
N LEU A 216 -24.79 13.71 -4.88
CA LEU A 216 -24.06 14.57 -5.82
C LEU A 216 -23.97 16.02 -5.34
N GLY A 217 -22.77 16.60 -5.44
CA GLY A 217 -22.46 17.98 -5.01
C GLY A 217 -22.97 19.09 -5.93
N GLY A 218 -23.55 18.76 -7.08
CA GLY A 218 -23.95 19.69 -8.15
C GLY A 218 -25.24 19.27 -8.86
N PRO A 219 -25.63 19.99 -9.93
CA PRO A 219 -26.84 19.68 -10.69
C PRO A 219 -26.68 18.41 -11.53
N VAL A 220 -27.73 17.63 -11.73
CA VAL A 220 -27.64 16.36 -12.47
C VAL A 220 -28.69 16.26 -13.58
N GLY A 221 -28.22 15.87 -14.77
CA GLY A 221 -29.07 15.41 -15.86
C GLY A 221 -29.08 13.90 -15.92
N PHE A 222 -30.25 13.30 -15.71
CA PHE A 222 -30.50 11.92 -16.08
C PHE A 222 -30.86 11.86 -17.56
N GLY A 223 -30.21 10.97 -18.31
CA GLY A 223 -30.44 10.82 -19.75
C GLY A 223 -31.85 10.34 -20.09
N TRP A 224 -32.19 10.41 -21.39
CA TRP A 224 -33.44 9.85 -21.95
C TRP A 224 -33.38 8.32 -22.03
N ASN A 225 -33.42 7.66 -20.88
CA ASN A 225 -33.19 6.22 -20.77
C ASN A 225 -34.41 5.43 -20.27
N GLY A 226 -35.42 6.10 -19.71
CA GLY A 226 -36.60 5.44 -19.13
C GLY A 226 -36.30 4.62 -17.88
N PHE A 227 -35.16 4.82 -17.23
CA PHE A 227 -34.74 4.01 -16.09
C PHE A 227 -35.42 4.45 -14.80
N THR A 228 -35.61 3.48 -13.91
CA THR A 228 -35.91 3.73 -12.50
C THR A 228 -34.64 3.52 -11.69
N TYR A 229 -34.17 4.56 -11.01
CA TYR A 229 -33.07 4.49 -10.04
C TYR A 229 -33.64 4.03 -8.70
N PRO A 230 -33.35 2.80 -8.24
CA PRO A 230 -34.06 2.20 -7.10
C PRO A 230 -33.67 2.82 -5.75
N GLY A 231 -32.45 3.36 -5.63
CA GLY A 231 -31.95 3.99 -4.41
C GLY A 231 -32.50 5.39 -4.15
N ASN A 232 -32.04 5.97 -3.05
CA ASN A 232 -32.28 7.37 -2.72
C ASN A 232 -31.36 8.27 -3.54
N VAL A 233 -31.84 9.47 -3.83
CA VAL A 233 -31.09 10.49 -4.56
C VAL A 233 -31.00 11.75 -3.72
N ALA A 234 -29.79 12.24 -3.50
CA ALA A 234 -29.51 13.51 -2.83
C ALA A 234 -28.65 14.37 -3.76
N VAL A 235 -29.14 15.55 -4.12
CA VAL A 235 -28.48 16.45 -5.07
C VAL A 235 -28.49 17.86 -4.54
N ARG A 236 -27.38 18.58 -4.69
CA ARG A 236 -27.29 19.98 -4.25
C ARG A 236 -27.71 20.98 -5.34
N GLY A 237 -27.76 20.55 -6.60
CA GLY A 237 -28.19 21.38 -7.72
C GLY A 237 -29.55 20.98 -8.27
N ASP A 238 -29.91 21.61 -9.39
CA ASP A 238 -31.10 21.26 -10.16
C ASP A 238 -31.01 19.84 -10.69
N ILE A 239 -32.16 19.19 -10.84
CA ILE A 239 -32.27 17.84 -11.36
C ILE A 239 -33.13 17.83 -12.61
N ASN A 240 -32.63 17.23 -13.68
CA ASN A 240 -33.40 16.92 -14.87
C ASN A 240 -33.66 15.42 -14.93
N LEU A 241 -34.88 15.03 -14.55
CA LEU A 241 -35.41 13.68 -14.69
C LEU A 241 -36.06 13.56 -16.07
N ALA A 242 -35.25 13.53 -17.12
CA ALA A 242 -35.71 13.50 -18.52
C ALA A 242 -36.84 12.47 -18.71
N SER A 243 -36.54 11.20 -18.96
CA SER A 243 -37.52 10.09 -18.89
C SER A 243 -37.30 9.17 -17.69
N ALA A 244 -36.37 9.52 -16.81
CA ALA A 244 -36.02 8.74 -15.63
C ALA A 244 -37.04 8.90 -14.49
N SER A 245 -37.00 7.93 -13.57
CA SER A 245 -37.75 7.93 -12.32
C SER A 245 -36.85 7.54 -11.15
N ILE A 246 -37.23 7.94 -9.94
CA ILE A 246 -36.56 7.58 -8.69
C ILE A 246 -37.50 6.69 -7.89
N GLY A 247 -37.05 5.48 -7.55
CA GLY A 247 -37.77 4.55 -6.70
C GLY A 247 -37.69 4.93 -5.22
N GLY A 248 -36.53 5.41 -4.76
CA GLY A 248 -36.33 5.91 -3.41
C GLY A 248 -36.82 7.33 -3.18
N THR A 249 -36.24 7.99 -2.16
CA THR A 249 -36.51 9.39 -1.84
C THR A 249 -35.60 10.33 -2.64
N LEU A 250 -36.10 11.53 -2.98
CA LEU A 250 -35.27 12.64 -3.46
C LEU A 250 -35.06 13.65 -2.33
N LYS A 251 -33.82 13.98 -2.01
CA LYS A 251 -33.43 15.12 -1.16
C LYS A 251 -32.80 16.22 -2.01
N ILE A 252 -33.36 17.43 -1.95
CA ILE A 252 -32.95 18.56 -2.79
C ILE A 252 -33.21 19.89 -2.06
N PRO A 253 -32.35 20.92 -2.17
CA PRO A 253 -32.61 22.21 -1.55
C PRO A 253 -33.86 22.90 -2.12
N ALA A 254 -34.57 23.66 -1.26
CA ALA A 254 -35.82 24.35 -1.63
C ALA A 254 -35.70 25.37 -2.77
N ALA A 255 -34.50 25.88 -3.05
CA ALA A 255 -34.24 26.84 -4.13
C ALA A 255 -34.08 26.17 -5.51
N ASN A 256 -33.85 24.86 -5.54
CA ASN A 256 -33.54 24.12 -6.76
C ASN A 256 -34.79 23.60 -7.45
N ARG A 257 -34.63 23.26 -8.74
CA ARG A 257 -35.73 22.86 -9.61
C ARG A 257 -35.64 21.39 -9.99
N ILE A 258 -36.82 20.80 -10.19
CA ILE A 258 -36.99 19.49 -10.80
C ILE A 258 -37.57 19.72 -12.20
N SER A 259 -36.81 19.34 -13.23
CA SER A 259 -37.25 19.33 -14.61
C SER A 259 -37.64 17.91 -15.04
N TYR A 260 -38.77 17.78 -15.72
CA TYR A 260 -39.20 16.53 -16.35
C TYR A 260 -39.14 16.69 -17.86
N ASP A 261 -38.51 15.72 -18.53
CA ASP A 261 -38.35 15.67 -19.99
C ASP A 261 -37.67 16.93 -20.60
N GLY A 262 -37.05 17.81 -19.79
CA GLY A 262 -36.48 19.08 -20.23
C GLY A 262 -37.48 20.17 -20.64
N TRP A 263 -38.79 19.88 -20.62
CA TRP A 263 -39.84 20.80 -21.06
C TRP A 263 -40.67 21.33 -19.88
N VAL A 264 -40.80 20.57 -18.80
CA VAL A 264 -41.64 20.91 -17.65
C VAL A 264 -40.76 21.16 -16.43
N ASN A 265 -40.59 22.43 -16.08
CA ASN A 265 -39.86 22.84 -14.87
C ASN A 265 -40.86 23.08 -13.74
N ILE A 266 -40.89 22.19 -12.75
CA ILE A 266 -41.75 22.35 -11.57
C ILE A 266 -40.89 22.79 -10.39
N ALA A 267 -41.19 23.97 -9.85
CA ALA A 267 -40.67 24.38 -8.55
C ALA A 267 -41.54 23.71 -7.47
N SER A 268 -40.90 22.98 -6.56
CA SER A 268 -41.58 22.37 -5.40
C SER A 268 -42.74 21.39 -5.70
N PRO A 269 -42.65 20.44 -6.65
CA PRO A 269 -43.70 19.43 -6.84
C PRO A 269 -43.93 18.58 -5.57
N THR A 270 -45.15 18.07 -5.43
CA THR A 270 -45.48 17.05 -4.41
C THR A 270 -45.27 15.64 -4.97
N THR A 271 -45.21 14.65 -4.10
CA THR A 271 -45.04 13.23 -4.47
C THR A 271 -46.12 12.71 -5.42
N ALA A 272 -47.36 13.18 -5.27
CA ALA A 272 -48.48 12.80 -6.14
C ALA A 272 -48.33 13.27 -7.60
N SER A 273 -47.41 14.22 -7.85
CA SER A 273 -47.16 14.85 -9.16
C SER A 273 -45.78 14.55 -9.73
N ALA A 274 -45.00 13.68 -9.07
CA ALA A 274 -43.59 13.47 -9.37
C ALA A 274 -43.29 12.04 -9.82
N ARG A 275 -42.23 11.86 -10.63
CA ARG A 275 -41.66 10.54 -10.99
C ARG A 275 -40.78 9.96 -9.86
N ILE A 276 -41.13 10.26 -8.61
CA ILE A 276 -40.32 10.00 -7.42
C ILE A 276 -41.22 9.29 -6.41
N ALA A 277 -41.08 7.97 -6.33
CA ALA A 277 -42.00 7.12 -5.59
C ALA A 277 -41.85 7.25 -4.07
N GLY A 278 -40.62 7.35 -3.56
CA GLY A 278 -40.34 7.34 -2.12
C GLY A 278 -40.60 8.67 -1.41
N GLY A 279 -40.72 9.80 -2.12
CA GLY A 279 -40.86 11.10 -1.48
C GLY A 279 -39.97 12.19 -2.06
N ILE A 280 -40.33 13.46 -1.84
CA ILE A 280 -39.44 14.60 -2.05
C ILE A 280 -39.24 15.32 -0.72
N SER A 281 -37.98 15.47 -0.32
CA SER A 281 -37.54 16.22 0.86
C SER A 281 -36.84 17.51 0.43
N TRP A 282 -37.49 18.65 0.69
CA TRP A 282 -37.00 20.00 0.39
C TRP A 282 -36.10 20.53 1.51
N GLN A 283 -34.97 19.87 1.73
CA GLN A 283 -34.04 20.18 2.81
C GLN A 283 -32.65 20.49 2.26
N PRO A 284 -31.82 21.26 3.00
CA PRO A 284 -30.41 21.40 2.67
C PRO A 284 -29.74 20.04 2.51
N VAL A 285 -29.00 19.89 1.41
CA VAL A 285 -28.16 18.73 1.12
C VAL A 285 -26.72 19.13 1.37
N ASP A 286 -26.04 18.39 2.26
CA ASP A 286 -24.62 18.57 2.49
C ASP A 286 -23.84 18.18 1.24
N VAL A 287 -22.78 18.91 0.92
CA VAL A 287 -21.90 18.52 -0.18
C VAL A 287 -21.26 17.18 0.20
N PRO A 288 -21.31 16.17 -0.69
CA PRO A 288 -20.45 15.01 -0.58
C PRO A 288 -19.02 15.42 -0.23
N VAL A 289 -18.53 15.02 0.94
CA VAL A 289 -17.13 15.31 1.29
C VAL A 289 -16.25 14.49 0.36
N ALA A 290 -15.37 15.17 -0.38
CA ALA A 290 -14.36 14.53 -1.21
C ALA A 290 -13.54 13.56 -0.34
N SER A 291 -13.21 12.39 -0.89
CA SER A 291 -12.35 11.45 -0.18
C SER A 291 -11.01 12.09 0.14
N THR A 292 -10.57 11.96 1.38
CA THR A 292 -9.19 12.26 1.76
C THR A 292 -8.34 11.04 1.47
N PHE A 293 -7.22 11.24 0.79
CA PHE A 293 -6.27 10.18 0.50
C PHE A 293 -5.02 10.39 1.34
N ASP A 294 -4.40 9.28 1.71
CA ASP A 294 -3.03 9.33 2.19
C ASP A 294 -2.13 9.89 1.08
N PRO A 295 -1.10 10.66 1.45
CA PRO A 295 -0.10 11.10 0.49
C PRO A 295 0.61 9.90 -0.13
N TRP A 296 1.38 10.13 -1.20
CA TRP A 296 2.29 9.14 -1.77
C TRP A 296 3.08 8.45 -0.66
N PHE A 297 2.80 7.15 -0.47
CA PHE A 297 3.60 6.29 0.38
C PHE A 297 4.95 6.06 -0.29
N ASP A 298 5.93 6.87 0.11
CA ASP A 298 7.32 6.71 -0.31
C ASP A 298 7.99 5.59 0.50
N TYR A 299 7.95 4.39 -0.05
CA TYR A 299 8.68 3.26 0.48
C TYR A 299 10.18 3.41 0.21
N THR A 300 10.93 3.62 1.29
CA THR A 300 12.38 3.45 1.33
C THR A 300 12.71 2.14 2.02
N TYR A 301 13.44 1.26 1.34
CA TYR A 301 13.82 -0.04 1.87
C TYR A 301 14.72 0.11 3.10
N ALA A 302 14.30 -0.54 4.19
CA ALA A 302 15.16 -0.84 5.32
C ALA A 302 15.08 -2.33 5.66
N LEU A 303 16.23 -2.95 5.94
CA LEU A 303 16.27 -4.38 6.30
C LEU A 303 15.47 -4.68 7.58
N SER A 304 15.39 -3.71 8.51
CA SER A 304 14.56 -3.80 9.72
C SER A 304 13.09 -4.10 9.44
N ASP A 305 12.59 -3.68 8.28
CA ASP A 305 11.18 -3.83 7.91
C ASP A 305 10.84 -5.27 7.50
N TRP A 306 11.87 -6.05 7.19
CA TRP A 306 11.82 -7.44 6.77
C TRP A 306 12.40 -8.40 7.81
N TYR A 307 12.62 -7.89 9.04
CA TYR A 307 13.27 -8.60 10.13
C TYR A 307 12.52 -8.37 11.48
N PRO A 308 11.48 -9.16 11.82
CA PRO A 308 10.75 -10.14 10.99
C PRO A 308 9.50 -9.54 10.31
N TYR A 309 9.26 -9.86 9.04
CA TYR A 309 8.00 -9.58 8.33
C TYR A 309 7.16 -10.85 8.24
N GLY A 310 5.89 -10.79 8.64
CA GLY A 310 5.02 -11.98 8.67
C GLY A 310 5.52 -13.12 9.56
N GLY A 311 6.43 -12.85 10.51
CA GLY A 311 7.08 -13.85 11.36
C GLY A 311 8.29 -14.55 10.72
N ALA A 312 8.73 -14.12 9.54
CA ALA A 312 9.88 -14.68 8.86
C ALA A 312 11.05 -13.70 8.74
N TYR A 313 12.27 -14.25 8.64
CA TYR A 313 13.51 -13.50 8.47
C TYR A 313 13.96 -13.56 7.01
N PHE A 314 14.12 -12.40 6.38
CA PHE A 314 14.61 -12.34 5.01
C PHE A 314 16.14 -12.30 4.97
N ALA A 315 16.73 -13.23 4.23
CA ALA A 315 18.15 -13.17 3.87
C ALA A 315 18.37 -12.14 2.75
N VAL A 316 19.53 -11.49 2.70
CA VAL A 316 19.86 -10.54 1.62
C VAL A 316 20.85 -11.15 0.63
N LYS A 317 20.54 -11.07 -0.66
CA LYS A 317 21.40 -11.39 -1.79
C LYS A 317 21.64 -10.13 -2.62
N THR A 318 22.74 -9.45 -2.36
CA THR A 318 23.14 -8.27 -3.12
C THR A 318 23.80 -8.68 -4.43
N LEU A 319 23.31 -8.18 -5.56
CA LEU A 319 23.86 -8.48 -6.86
C LEU A 319 25.14 -7.67 -7.12
N ALA A 320 26.20 -8.35 -7.57
CA ALA A 320 27.39 -7.67 -8.03
C ALA A 320 27.12 -6.98 -9.39
N PRO A 321 27.59 -5.73 -9.60
CA PRO A 321 27.28 -4.95 -10.80
C PRO A 321 27.84 -5.55 -12.10
N SER A 322 28.86 -6.41 -12.00
CA SER A 322 29.51 -7.07 -13.13
C SER A 322 29.94 -8.50 -12.77
N GLY A 323 30.32 -9.27 -13.80
CA GLY A 323 30.74 -10.67 -13.66
C GLY A 323 29.69 -11.66 -14.11
N ASN A 324 30.08 -12.94 -14.29
CA ASN A 324 29.21 -13.99 -14.84
C ASN A 324 28.87 -15.11 -13.83
N GLY A 325 29.43 -15.03 -12.61
CA GLY A 325 29.14 -15.95 -11.51
C GLY A 325 27.78 -15.70 -10.85
N PRO A 326 27.29 -16.61 -9.99
CA PRO A 326 25.99 -16.49 -9.32
C PRO A 326 25.77 -15.12 -8.68
N TRP A 327 24.52 -14.65 -8.67
CA TRP A 327 24.15 -13.37 -8.05
C TRP A 327 24.91 -12.14 -8.61
N THR A 328 25.08 -12.06 -9.94
CA THR A 328 25.56 -10.85 -10.64
C THR A 328 24.46 -10.27 -11.51
N CYS A 329 24.50 -8.96 -11.77
CA CYS A 329 23.52 -8.28 -12.64
C CYS A 329 23.43 -8.93 -14.03
N ASN A 330 24.55 -9.34 -14.63
CA ASN A 330 24.60 -9.98 -15.94
C ASN A 330 23.80 -11.29 -16.05
N ARG A 331 23.48 -11.93 -14.91
CA ARG A 331 22.66 -13.15 -14.85
C ARG A 331 21.17 -12.86 -14.75
N PHE A 332 20.77 -11.60 -14.58
CA PHE A 332 19.39 -11.14 -14.52
C PHE A 332 19.06 -10.12 -15.63
N MET A 333 19.94 -9.94 -16.61
CA MET A 333 19.75 -9.02 -17.73
C MET A 333 19.52 -9.76 -19.06
N ALA A 334 18.90 -9.05 -20.00
CA ALA A 334 18.61 -9.51 -21.35
C ALA A 334 19.86 -9.98 -22.12
N ASN A 335 19.72 -11.08 -22.88
CA ASN A 335 20.61 -11.48 -23.96
C ASN A 335 22.11 -11.62 -23.62
N ASN A 336 22.45 -12.14 -22.44
CA ASN A 336 23.83 -12.54 -22.16
C ASN A 336 24.02 -14.06 -22.41
N PRO A 337 24.53 -14.48 -23.60
CA PRO A 337 24.78 -15.89 -23.89
C PRO A 337 25.91 -16.47 -23.01
N SER A 338 26.79 -15.63 -22.46
CA SER A 338 27.89 -16.08 -21.59
C SER A 338 27.44 -16.52 -20.19
N THR A 339 26.17 -16.28 -19.82
CA THR A 339 25.59 -16.65 -18.52
C THR A 339 24.43 -17.65 -18.63
N SER A 340 24.33 -18.34 -19.77
CA SER A 340 23.25 -19.31 -20.04
C SER A 340 21.84 -18.68 -20.03
N GLN A 341 21.70 -17.48 -20.62
CA GLN A 341 20.39 -16.81 -20.83
C GLN A 341 19.62 -16.54 -19.53
N ALA A 342 20.15 -15.63 -18.72
CA ALA A 342 19.63 -15.19 -17.43
C ALA A 342 19.34 -16.31 -16.41
N ALA A 343 20.34 -17.15 -16.18
CA ALA A 343 20.31 -18.20 -15.16
C ALA A 343 20.02 -17.68 -13.73
N GLY A 344 20.17 -16.38 -13.46
CA GLY A 344 19.78 -15.77 -12.19
C GLY A 344 18.31 -15.97 -11.84
N TRP A 345 17.41 -15.93 -12.83
CA TRP A 345 15.99 -16.20 -12.59
C TRP A 345 15.72 -17.65 -12.15
N ARG A 346 16.57 -18.60 -12.57
CA ARG A 346 16.48 -19.99 -12.10
C ARG A 346 17.02 -20.13 -10.68
N GLU A 347 18.11 -19.43 -10.36
CA GLU A 347 18.68 -19.38 -9.00
C GLU A 347 17.66 -18.89 -7.94
N VAL A 348 16.74 -18.02 -8.33
CA VAL A 348 15.62 -17.60 -7.47
C VAL A 348 14.73 -18.79 -7.07
N GLY A 349 14.47 -19.73 -7.97
CA GLY A 349 13.66 -20.93 -7.69
C GLY A 349 14.32 -21.92 -6.72
N ASP A 350 15.64 -21.80 -6.51
CA ASP A 350 16.41 -22.63 -5.58
C ASP A 350 16.43 -22.06 -4.15
N LEU A 351 15.90 -20.85 -3.94
CA LEU A 351 15.84 -20.22 -2.62
C LEU A 351 14.87 -20.96 -1.70
N THR A 352 15.36 -21.39 -0.54
CA THR A 352 14.60 -22.15 0.47
C THR A 352 14.20 -21.34 1.68
N SER A 353 14.71 -20.11 1.82
CA SER A 353 14.37 -19.15 2.87
C SER A 353 13.89 -17.85 2.24
N PRO A 354 13.01 -17.08 2.92
CA PRO A 354 12.62 -15.76 2.45
C PRO A 354 13.84 -14.90 2.14
N THR A 355 13.84 -14.24 0.99
CA THR A 355 15.05 -13.60 0.46
C THR A 355 14.76 -12.28 -0.22
N ILE A 356 15.58 -11.28 0.09
CA ILE A 356 15.67 -10.00 -0.62
C ILE A 356 16.78 -10.13 -1.66
N VAL A 357 16.43 -9.99 -2.92
CA VAL A 357 17.38 -9.83 -4.03
C VAL A 357 17.58 -8.33 -4.24
N ASP A 358 18.71 -7.81 -3.73
CA ASP A 358 19.08 -6.41 -3.89
C ASP A 358 19.84 -6.20 -5.20
N ALA A 359 19.11 -5.73 -6.21
CA ALA A 359 19.57 -5.47 -7.55
C ALA A 359 19.73 -3.98 -7.85
N ARG A 360 19.78 -3.10 -6.84
CA ARG A 360 19.91 -1.64 -7.05
C ARG A 360 21.23 -1.23 -7.67
N ALA A 361 22.25 -2.09 -7.59
CA ALA A 361 23.52 -1.93 -8.31
C ALA A 361 23.37 -2.20 -9.83
N CYS A 362 22.30 -2.85 -10.25
CA CYS A 362 22.00 -3.13 -11.65
C CYS A 362 21.30 -1.93 -12.32
N GLY A 363 21.44 -1.80 -13.64
CA GLY A 363 20.63 -0.84 -14.40
C GLY A 363 19.16 -1.22 -14.44
N ALA A 364 18.87 -2.51 -14.63
CA ALA A 364 17.53 -3.10 -14.65
C ALA A 364 17.60 -4.59 -14.29
N LEU A 365 16.49 -5.13 -13.79
CA LEU A 365 16.20 -6.57 -13.84
C LEU A 365 15.36 -6.86 -15.09
N SER A 366 15.72 -7.87 -15.87
CA SER A 366 14.98 -8.21 -17.08
C SER A 366 14.92 -9.71 -17.36
N THR A 367 13.73 -10.19 -17.66
CA THR A 367 13.46 -11.54 -18.18
C THR A 367 13.35 -11.55 -19.70
N ASN A 368 13.37 -10.38 -20.35
CA ASN A 368 13.30 -10.25 -21.81
C ASN A 368 14.64 -10.62 -22.47
N ASN A 369 14.94 -11.91 -22.53
CA ASN A 369 16.25 -12.42 -22.96
C ASN A 369 16.15 -13.51 -24.04
N GLY A 370 14.98 -13.63 -24.70
CA GLY A 370 14.67 -14.70 -25.65
C GLY A 370 14.42 -16.07 -25.02
N SER A 371 14.51 -16.19 -23.69
CA SER A 371 14.05 -17.37 -22.94
C SER A 371 12.69 -17.10 -22.30
N THR A 372 12.05 -18.15 -21.79
CA THR A 372 10.77 -18.08 -21.07
C THR A 372 10.96 -18.63 -19.65
N PRO A 373 11.54 -17.87 -18.71
CA PRO A 373 11.89 -18.40 -17.40
C PRO A 373 10.63 -18.85 -16.64
N ASN A 374 10.69 -20.04 -16.07
CA ASN A 374 9.70 -20.51 -15.09
C ASN A 374 10.38 -20.58 -13.73
N VAL A 375 9.95 -19.70 -12.82
CA VAL A 375 10.49 -19.54 -11.48
C VAL A 375 9.52 -20.15 -10.47
N ALA A 376 9.81 -21.37 -10.04
CA ALA A 376 9.03 -22.07 -9.04
C ALA A 376 9.51 -21.67 -7.63
N LEU A 377 8.83 -20.70 -7.00
CA LEU A 377 9.16 -20.16 -5.69
C LEU A 377 8.88 -21.18 -4.58
N ARG A 378 9.90 -21.46 -3.77
CA ARG A 378 9.77 -22.27 -2.54
C ARG A 378 9.64 -21.39 -1.30
N ALA A 379 10.08 -20.14 -1.39
CA ALA A 379 10.01 -19.15 -0.33
C ALA A 379 9.58 -17.78 -0.91
N ASP A 380 9.22 -16.88 -0.01
CA ASP A 380 8.87 -15.50 -0.33
C ASP A 380 10.09 -14.71 -0.83
N VAL A 381 9.91 -13.88 -1.86
CA VAL A 381 11.03 -13.16 -2.49
C VAL A 381 10.69 -11.71 -2.73
N LEU A 382 11.58 -10.81 -2.32
CA LEU A 382 11.50 -9.39 -2.65
C LEU A 382 12.65 -9.00 -3.59
N PHE A 383 12.32 -8.33 -4.69
CA PHE A 383 13.28 -7.74 -5.62
C PHE A 383 13.34 -6.23 -5.41
N LEU A 384 14.50 -5.71 -5.03
CA LEU A 384 14.79 -4.27 -5.05
C LEU A 384 15.56 -3.95 -6.31
N ALA A 385 15.03 -3.08 -7.17
CA ALA A 385 15.68 -2.71 -8.42
C ALA A 385 15.44 -1.25 -8.78
N LYS A 386 16.17 -0.76 -9.79
CA LYS A 386 15.91 0.56 -10.40
C LYS A 386 14.79 0.51 -11.43
N SER A 387 14.68 -0.60 -12.14
CA SER A 387 13.61 -0.89 -13.10
C SER A 387 13.47 -2.40 -13.27
N VAL A 388 12.30 -2.86 -13.70
CA VAL A 388 12.02 -4.28 -13.88
C VAL A 388 11.28 -4.50 -15.20
N ASN A 389 11.75 -5.46 -16.00
CA ASN A 389 11.03 -5.95 -17.17
C ASN A 389 10.75 -7.45 -17.00
N LEU A 390 9.46 -7.77 -16.86
CA LEU A 390 8.91 -9.11 -16.74
C LEU A 390 8.29 -9.51 -18.09
N THR A 391 9.12 -9.87 -19.05
CA THR A 391 8.69 -10.40 -20.35
C THR A 391 8.72 -11.92 -20.36
N THR A 392 7.59 -12.55 -20.69
CA THR A 392 7.45 -14.00 -20.91
C THR A 392 7.94 -14.87 -19.74
N VAL A 393 7.81 -14.35 -18.52
CA VAL A 393 8.18 -15.06 -17.29
C VAL A 393 6.95 -15.64 -16.61
N THR A 394 7.10 -16.82 -16.02
CA THR A 394 6.09 -17.42 -15.15
C THR A 394 6.67 -17.57 -13.75
N PHE A 395 5.98 -17.05 -12.74
CA PHE A 395 6.23 -17.40 -11.35
C PHE A 395 5.13 -18.33 -10.86
N SER A 396 5.55 -19.41 -10.22
CA SER A 396 4.64 -20.39 -9.61
C SER A 396 5.06 -20.66 -8.18
N SER A 397 4.11 -21.04 -7.32
CA SER A 397 4.49 -21.63 -6.03
C SER A 397 4.87 -23.09 -6.21
N ALA A 398 6.03 -23.47 -5.66
CA ALA A 398 6.47 -24.85 -5.54
C ALA A 398 5.91 -25.55 -4.30
N THR A 399 5.11 -24.85 -3.49
CA THR A 399 4.53 -25.35 -2.24
C THR A 399 3.00 -25.34 -2.31
N ALA A 400 2.33 -25.96 -1.34
CA ALA A 400 0.87 -25.99 -1.28
C ALA A 400 0.25 -24.60 -1.01
N THR A 401 1.02 -23.67 -0.44
CA THR A 401 0.63 -22.27 -0.21
C THR A 401 1.14 -21.39 -1.34
N ARG A 402 0.42 -20.32 -1.71
CA ARG A 402 0.97 -19.33 -2.64
C ARG A 402 2.07 -18.54 -1.94
N GLN A 403 3.25 -18.46 -2.57
CA GLN A 403 4.34 -17.63 -2.06
C GLN A 403 4.15 -16.18 -2.50
N ASN A 404 4.68 -15.28 -1.69
CA ASN A 404 4.64 -13.85 -1.95
C ASN A 404 5.87 -13.43 -2.75
N VAL A 405 5.66 -12.56 -3.73
CA VAL A 405 6.72 -11.91 -4.49
C VAL A 405 6.49 -10.41 -4.58
N TRP A 406 7.51 -9.62 -4.26
CA TRP A 406 7.46 -8.17 -4.38
C TRP A 406 8.46 -7.68 -5.42
N PHE A 407 8.03 -6.81 -6.32
CA PHE A 407 8.89 -6.06 -7.23
C PHE A 407 8.83 -4.59 -6.82
N VAL A 408 9.95 -4.09 -6.29
CA VAL A 408 10.02 -2.77 -5.67
C VAL A 408 11.07 -1.92 -6.38
N VAL A 409 10.62 -0.77 -6.86
CA VAL A 409 11.47 0.34 -7.29
C VAL A 409 11.25 1.50 -6.33
N GLU A 410 12.29 1.88 -5.58
CA GLU A 410 12.25 3.02 -4.64
C GLU A 410 12.19 4.35 -5.41
N ASP A 411 11.51 5.38 -4.89
CA ASP A 411 11.48 6.72 -5.49
C ASP A 411 12.79 7.51 -5.29
N GLY A 412 13.59 7.11 -4.30
CA GLY A 412 14.96 7.58 -4.08
C GLY A 412 15.09 9.01 -3.55
N ALA A 413 14.07 9.86 -3.69
CA ALA A 413 13.75 11.05 -2.90
C ALA A 413 12.57 11.80 -3.54
N PRO A 414 11.35 11.79 -2.95
CA PRO A 414 10.21 12.51 -3.50
C PRO A 414 10.49 14.03 -3.48
N THR A 415 10.67 14.63 -4.64
CA THR A 415 10.88 16.08 -4.77
C THR A 415 9.54 16.82 -4.82
N GLY A 416 9.38 17.90 -4.04
CA GLY A 416 8.23 18.81 -4.15
C GLY A 416 7.79 19.39 -2.81
N SER A 417 7.27 20.63 -2.82
CA SER A 417 6.58 21.22 -1.68
C SER A 417 5.23 20.53 -1.50
N GLY A 418 5.23 19.43 -0.74
CA GLY A 418 4.09 18.54 -0.53
C GLY A 418 4.47 17.13 -0.99
N LYS A 419 4.91 16.28 -0.05
CA LYS A 419 5.42 14.90 -0.22
C LYS A 419 4.38 13.89 -0.76
N ASN A 420 3.56 14.29 -1.73
CA ASN A 420 2.29 13.63 -2.05
C ASN A 420 2.24 13.09 -3.48
N VAL A 421 3.31 13.26 -4.27
CA VAL A 421 3.36 12.85 -5.68
C VAL A 421 4.63 12.03 -5.92
N PRO A 422 4.53 10.86 -6.55
CA PRO A 422 5.70 10.08 -6.93
C PRO A 422 6.56 10.87 -7.94
N SER A 423 7.88 10.85 -7.76
CA SER A 423 8.77 11.73 -8.51
C SER A 423 9.43 11.08 -9.73
N CYS A 424 9.59 9.75 -9.74
CA CYS A 424 10.37 9.04 -10.76
C CYS A 424 11.81 9.55 -10.91
N THR A 425 12.42 9.95 -9.79
CA THR A 425 13.77 10.53 -9.81
C THR A 425 14.83 9.53 -9.38
N ASN A 426 16.10 9.95 -9.36
CA ASN A 426 17.23 9.16 -8.83
C ASN A 426 17.45 7.79 -9.50
N GLY A 427 17.06 7.67 -10.77
CA GLY A 427 17.21 6.44 -11.54
C GLY A 427 16.11 5.41 -11.28
N ALA A 428 15.02 5.79 -10.61
CA ALA A 428 13.79 5.03 -10.57
C ALA A 428 13.19 4.91 -11.98
N GLY A 429 12.71 3.71 -12.30
CA GLY A 429 12.15 3.38 -13.60
C GLY A 429 10.85 2.57 -13.48
N SER A 430 10.23 2.40 -14.64
CA SER A 430 8.99 1.66 -14.77
C SER A 430 9.15 0.16 -14.50
N ILE A 431 8.02 -0.48 -14.20
CA ILE A 431 7.90 -1.93 -14.16
C ILE A 431 7.04 -2.36 -15.33
N GLU A 432 7.62 -3.14 -16.24
CA GLU A 432 6.98 -3.63 -17.45
C GLU A 432 6.56 -5.09 -17.28
N LEU A 433 5.28 -5.37 -17.52
CA LEU A 433 4.70 -6.70 -17.51
C LEU A 433 4.30 -7.05 -18.94
N ASN A 434 4.97 -8.02 -19.57
CA ASN A 434 4.71 -8.39 -20.96
C ASN A 434 4.60 -9.91 -21.09
N SER A 435 3.38 -10.44 -21.16
CA SER A 435 3.15 -11.89 -21.04
C SER A 435 3.74 -12.48 -19.74
N ALA A 436 3.76 -11.70 -18.66
CA ALA A 436 4.12 -12.21 -17.33
C ALA A 436 2.95 -13.04 -16.77
N ASP A 437 3.22 -14.20 -16.16
CA ASP A 437 2.20 -15.00 -15.48
C ASP A 437 2.54 -15.14 -13.99
N MET A 438 1.76 -14.45 -13.16
CA MET A 438 1.81 -14.46 -11.69
C MET A 438 0.58 -15.14 -11.08
N SER A 439 -0.22 -15.87 -11.86
CA SER A 439 -1.51 -16.41 -11.39
C SER A 439 -1.39 -17.45 -10.25
N ALA A 440 -0.21 -18.04 -10.07
CA ALA A 440 0.08 -19.08 -9.08
C ALA A 440 0.88 -18.58 -7.87
N VAL A 441 1.10 -17.27 -7.75
CA VAL A 441 1.77 -16.60 -6.63
C VAL A 441 0.96 -15.38 -6.19
N ASN A 442 1.32 -14.78 -5.06
CA ASN A 442 0.78 -13.49 -4.64
C ASN A 442 1.82 -12.42 -4.92
N ALA A 443 1.55 -11.52 -5.87
CA ALA A 443 2.55 -10.61 -6.40
C ALA A 443 2.21 -9.14 -6.15
N MET A 444 3.20 -8.36 -5.72
CA MET A 444 3.09 -6.91 -5.55
C MET A 444 4.03 -6.18 -6.50
N VAL A 445 3.53 -5.15 -7.17
CA VAL A 445 4.35 -4.14 -7.85
C VAL A 445 4.29 -2.83 -7.07
N TYR A 446 5.46 -2.30 -6.74
CA TYR A 446 5.62 -0.95 -6.22
C TYR A 446 6.61 -0.17 -7.10
N THR A 447 6.16 0.93 -7.69
CA THR A 447 7.04 1.87 -8.39
C THR A 447 6.47 3.28 -8.36
N PRO A 448 7.28 4.33 -8.14
CA PRO A 448 6.86 5.71 -8.36
C PRO A 448 6.55 6.00 -9.83
N CYS A 449 6.93 5.10 -10.73
CA CYS A 449 6.78 5.28 -12.17
C CYS A 449 5.60 4.53 -12.73
N THR A 450 5.69 4.19 -14.00
CA THR A 450 4.61 3.53 -14.72
C THR A 450 4.66 2.03 -14.45
N ILE A 451 3.52 1.46 -14.11
CA ILE A 451 3.27 0.03 -14.27
C ILE A 451 2.69 -0.13 -15.68
N ALA A 452 3.47 -0.73 -16.58
CA ALA A 452 3.10 -0.90 -17.98
C ALA A 452 2.73 -2.35 -18.24
N VAL A 453 1.53 -2.59 -18.80
CA VAL A 453 0.99 -3.95 -18.96
C VAL A 453 0.68 -4.28 -20.41
N GLN A 454 1.23 -5.42 -20.85
CA GLN A 454 1.22 -5.88 -22.24
C GLN A 454 1.22 -7.41 -22.31
N GLY A 455 1.05 -7.94 -23.52
CA GLY A 455 1.22 -9.36 -23.84
C GLY A 455 0.24 -10.33 -23.16
N ASN A 456 -0.97 -9.89 -22.79
CA ASN A 456 -1.93 -10.70 -22.04
C ASN A 456 -1.38 -11.23 -20.70
N SER A 457 -0.67 -10.37 -19.97
CA SER A 457 -0.10 -10.73 -18.67
C SER A 457 -1.20 -11.18 -17.69
N LYS A 458 -0.90 -12.14 -16.82
CA LYS A 458 -1.80 -12.57 -15.74
C LYS A 458 -1.21 -12.15 -14.40
N TRP A 459 -1.99 -11.44 -13.62
CA TRP A 459 -1.57 -10.93 -12.33
C TRP A 459 -2.52 -11.39 -11.23
N HIS A 460 -1.96 -11.81 -10.10
CA HIS A 460 -2.70 -12.10 -8.88
C HIS A 460 -2.00 -11.38 -7.72
N GLY A 461 -2.63 -10.37 -7.14
CA GLY A 461 -2.04 -9.59 -6.06
C GLY A 461 -2.40 -8.11 -6.13
N ALA A 462 -1.41 -7.22 -5.95
CA ALA A 462 -1.63 -5.78 -5.84
C ALA A 462 -0.67 -4.92 -6.70
N PHE A 463 -1.15 -3.74 -7.09
CA PHE A 463 -0.38 -2.70 -7.78
C PHE A 463 -0.37 -1.39 -6.98
N TYR A 464 0.81 -0.81 -6.83
CA TYR A 464 1.00 0.52 -6.28
C TYR A 464 1.96 1.31 -7.18
N GLY A 465 1.39 2.12 -8.06
CA GLY A 465 2.10 2.79 -9.15
C GLY A 465 1.93 4.30 -9.12
N GLY A 466 2.92 5.05 -9.60
CA GLY A 466 2.70 6.46 -9.90
C GLY A 466 1.81 6.67 -11.12
N ALA A 467 1.95 5.80 -12.12
CA ALA A 467 1.08 5.76 -13.28
C ALA A 467 0.76 4.33 -13.73
N PHE A 468 -0.29 4.20 -14.52
CA PHE A 468 -0.69 2.94 -15.15
C PHE A 468 -0.80 3.10 -16.66
N SER A 469 -0.08 2.25 -17.40
CA SER A 469 -0.15 2.20 -18.86
C SER A 469 -0.72 0.86 -19.31
N TYR A 470 -1.90 0.92 -19.93
CA TYR A 470 -2.57 -0.18 -20.60
C TYR A 470 -2.24 -0.15 -22.10
N GLY A 471 -2.27 -1.29 -22.79
CA GLY A 471 -1.98 -1.33 -24.23
C GLY A 471 -1.74 -2.70 -24.86
N GLY A 472 -1.67 -3.79 -24.09
CA GLY A 472 -1.39 -5.11 -24.67
C GLY A 472 -2.06 -6.31 -24.02
N GLY A 473 -3.08 -6.09 -23.18
CA GLY A 473 -3.81 -7.18 -22.53
C GLY A 473 -3.26 -7.54 -21.16
N MET A 474 -4.17 -7.67 -20.18
CA MET A 474 -3.91 -8.18 -18.84
C MET A 474 -5.17 -8.84 -18.27
N THR A 475 -4.99 -9.90 -17.49
CA THR A 475 -5.98 -10.40 -16.53
C THR A 475 -5.47 -10.16 -15.13
N PHE A 476 -6.12 -9.30 -14.37
CA PHE A 476 -5.76 -8.99 -13.00
C PHE A 476 -6.78 -9.58 -12.03
N VAL A 477 -6.29 -10.24 -10.99
CA VAL A 477 -7.10 -10.73 -9.88
C VAL A 477 -6.58 -10.08 -8.60
N GLY A 478 -7.41 -9.27 -7.95
CA GLY A 478 -7.01 -8.58 -6.72
C GLY A 478 -6.85 -9.56 -5.57
N ASP A 479 -5.70 -9.50 -4.92
CA ASP A 479 -5.45 -10.09 -3.61
C ASP A 479 -4.47 -9.19 -2.86
N ALA A 480 -4.90 -8.64 -1.74
CA ALA A 480 -4.20 -7.53 -1.14
C ALA A 480 -2.91 -7.97 -0.43
N ILE A 481 -1.80 -7.69 -1.10
CA ILE A 481 -0.42 -7.78 -0.62
C ILE A 481 0.13 -6.36 -0.45
N ALA A 482 0.84 -6.09 0.64
CA ALA A 482 1.32 -4.75 0.97
C ALA A 482 2.83 -4.75 1.25
N LEU A 483 3.43 -3.55 1.22
CA LEU A 483 4.77 -3.32 1.74
C LEU A 483 4.71 -3.00 3.24
N PRO A 484 5.79 -3.24 4.00
CA PRO A 484 5.90 -2.78 5.37
C PRO A 484 5.63 -1.28 5.48
N GLY A 485 4.82 -0.88 6.45
CA GLY A 485 4.48 0.53 6.70
C GLY A 485 3.52 1.18 5.71
N MET A 486 3.07 0.45 4.69
CA MET A 486 2.09 0.95 3.74
C MET A 486 0.76 1.25 4.47
N PRO A 487 0.21 2.47 4.35
CA PRO A 487 -1.01 2.83 5.04
C PRO A 487 -2.22 2.09 4.47
N ALA A 488 -3.27 2.01 5.27
CA ALA A 488 -4.57 1.57 4.78
C ALA A 488 -5.12 2.64 3.84
N SER A 489 -5.10 2.38 2.54
CA SER A 489 -5.68 3.30 1.54
C SER A 489 -7.13 3.64 1.89
N ALA A 490 -7.62 4.79 1.41
CA ALA A 490 -9.00 5.24 1.61
C ALA A 490 -10.00 4.07 1.46
N THR A 491 -10.80 3.80 2.50
CA THR A 491 -11.75 2.68 2.51
C THR A 491 -13.14 3.16 2.11
N MET A 492 -13.81 2.45 1.20
CA MET A 492 -15.27 2.55 1.02
C MET A 492 -15.99 1.81 2.15
N PRO A 493 -17.16 2.28 2.61
CA PRO A 493 -18.06 1.45 3.41
C PRO A 493 -18.38 0.15 2.64
N GLY A 494 -18.13 -1.01 3.24
CA GLY A 494 -18.34 -2.33 2.61
C GLY A 494 -17.12 -2.96 1.94
N ALA A 495 -16.00 -2.23 1.83
CA ALA A 495 -14.69 -2.87 1.70
C ALA A 495 -14.33 -3.44 3.08
N GLY A 496 -13.91 -4.71 3.16
CA GLY A 496 -13.50 -5.32 4.43
C GLY A 496 -12.44 -4.44 5.11
N ALA A 497 -12.78 -3.84 6.25
CA ALA A 497 -11.84 -3.05 7.04
C ALA A 497 -10.93 -4.01 7.82
N PRO A 498 -9.60 -4.02 7.64
CA PRO A 498 -8.70 -4.84 8.49
C PRO A 498 -8.06 -3.98 9.61
N SER A 499 -7.14 -4.39 10.55
CA SER A 499 -6.57 -3.72 11.84
C SER A 499 -5.06 -3.10 11.91
N THR A 500 -4.76 -1.77 11.86
CA THR A 500 -3.50 -0.96 11.74
C THR A 500 -3.02 -0.73 13.15
N PHE A 501 -1.76 -0.39 13.31
CA PHE A 501 -1.22 -0.05 14.61
C PHE A 501 -0.46 1.26 14.45
N SER A 502 -0.80 2.28 15.22
CA SER A 502 -0.04 3.53 15.24
C SER A 502 0.56 3.74 16.63
N LEU A 503 1.86 4.04 16.62
CA LEU A 503 2.57 4.50 17.79
C LEU A 503 2.36 6.01 17.90
N GLY A 504 1.67 6.45 18.94
CA GLY A 504 1.49 7.85 19.29
C GLY A 504 2.69 8.42 20.03
N ALA A 505 2.50 9.59 20.64
CA ALA A 505 3.54 10.28 21.40
C ALA A 505 4.10 9.43 22.55
N LEU A 506 5.40 9.61 22.84
CA LEU A 506 6.06 9.11 24.04
C LEU A 506 5.38 9.74 25.27
N VAL A 507 4.90 8.90 26.17
CA VAL A 507 4.23 9.28 27.42
C VAL A 507 5.24 9.36 28.55
N SER A 508 6.17 8.39 28.64
CA SER A 508 7.22 8.36 29.64
C SER A 508 8.44 7.57 29.17
N LEU A 509 9.62 7.93 29.69
CA LEU A 509 10.88 7.22 29.49
C LEU A 509 11.66 7.27 30.81
N GLY A 510 12.20 6.13 31.25
CA GLY A 510 13.05 6.08 32.43
C GLY A 510 13.81 4.75 32.59
N ASP A 511 14.93 4.81 33.30
CA ASP A 511 15.67 3.63 33.72
C ASP A 511 14.97 2.97 34.90
N THR A 512 14.90 1.64 34.90
CA THR A 512 14.38 0.85 36.02
C THR A 512 15.48 -0.04 36.56
N ASN A 513 15.60 -0.11 37.89
CA ASN A 513 16.58 -0.95 38.58
C ASN A 513 16.23 -2.43 38.53
#